data_AF-A0A2V8UJI7-F1
#
_entry.id   AF-A0A2V8UJI7-F1
#
_cell.length_a   1.000
_cell.length_b   1.000
_cell.length_c   1.000
_cell.angle_alpha   90.00
_cell.angle_beta   90.00
_cell.angle_gamma   90.00
#
_symmetry.space_group_name_H-M   'P 1'
#
loop_
_entity.id
_entity.type
_entity.pdbx_description
1 polymer ?
#
loop_
_entity_poly.entity_id
_entity_poly.type
_entity_poly.pdbx_seq_one_letter_code
_entity_poly.pdbx_strand_id
1 'polypeptide(L)'
;MMLLRGLPVMFVMLLALSTRAQTVISGLPSVVLEGRVAQVTVDLGGGSIVGFQFKDQRLNPLSWTSEEPGQAHPMGHFLCLDRWGAPSEAESKNGMPFHGEASHVQWTVVRQPGAARDAIQAEMGVTLPMAGFKVARTLRLAEGAALLRVTESVTSTNKLGRVYNMVQHPTIAPPFLDPTTVVDANARKGFMQSSPMPNPEEPAVFWPQALLEGQPVNLRHLTANHEPEVVSFTIDDEYGWVTASTAAQGLLIGYIWKTSDYPWLDIWRNAQNGKPAARGLEFGTTGLHQPVGILVSKGKIFGRPIFAYLDAGRTATRSYAAFLFKIPGDYRGVERITYEAGRLTLHERGAGPERDLVMSTGDLIADH
;
A
#
# COMPACT_ATOMS: atom_id res chain seq x y z
N MET A 1 -61.21 -50.96 -8.57
CA MET A 1 -60.51 -50.15 -7.55
C MET A 1 -59.12 -49.84 -8.10
N MET A 2 -58.92 -48.61 -8.58
CA MET A 2 -58.21 -47.53 -7.85
C MET A 2 -56.73 -47.93 -7.67
N LEU A 3 -55.75 -47.37 -8.36
CA LEU A 3 -55.19 -46.00 -8.31
C LEU A 3 -53.87 -46.08 -9.15
N LEU A 4 -53.12 -45.05 -9.55
CA LEU A 4 -52.96 -43.66 -9.17
C LEU A 4 -52.16 -43.00 -10.31
N ARG A 5 -52.53 -41.77 -10.67
CA ARG A 5 -51.77 -40.90 -11.57
C ARG A 5 -50.43 -40.52 -10.93
N GLY A 6 -49.32 -40.71 -11.64
CA GLY A 6 -48.03 -40.10 -11.31
C GLY A 6 -47.85 -38.80 -12.09
N LEU A 7 -47.96 -37.65 -11.41
CA LEU A 7 -47.54 -36.35 -11.94
C LEU A 7 -46.02 -36.34 -12.15
N PRO A 8 -45.48 -35.73 -13.22
CA PRO A 8 -44.07 -35.37 -13.25
C PRO A 8 -43.83 -34.23 -12.25
N VAL A 9 -42.96 -34.49 -11.27
CA VAL A 9 -42.45 -33.50 -10.31
C VAL A 9 -41.60 -32.50 -11.09
N MET A 10 -42.08 -31.27 -11.19
CA MET A 10 -41.31 -30.14 -11.72
C MET A 10 -40.25 -29.76 -10.69
N PHE A 11 -38.99 -30.13 -10.96
CA PHE A 11 -37.85 -29.72 -10.15
C PHE A 11 -37.61 -28.22 -10.42
N VAL A 12 -38.10 -27.36 -9.53
CA VAL A 12 -37.74 -25.94 -9.54
C VAL A 12 -36.29 -25.86 -9.06
N MET A 13 -35.35 -25.78 -10.00
CA MET A 13 -34.00 -25.31 -9.72
C MET A 13 -34.13 -23.86 -9.24
N LEU A 14 -33.99 -23.63 -7.94
CA LEU A 14 -33.66 -22.30 -7.44
C LEU A 14 -32.26 -21.98 -7.96
N LEU A 15 -32.18 -21.25 -9.08
CA LEU A 15 -30.98 -20.50 -9.41
C LEU A 15 -30.80 -19.46 -8.29
N ALA A 16 -29.83 -19.71 -7.41
CA ALA A 16 -29.25 -18.65 -6.62
C ALA A 16 -28.68 -17.62 -7.61
N LEU A 17 -29.41 -16.51 -7.77
CA LEU A 17 -28.91 -15.33 -8.47
C LEU A 17 -27.73 -14.80 -7.66
N SER A 18 -26.53 -15.29 -7.97
CA SER A 18 -25.29 -14.66 -7.56
C SER A 18 -25.23 -13.31 -8.26
N THR A 19 -25.62 -12.25 -7.55
CA THR A 19 -25.45 -10.87 -7.99
C THR A 19 -23.95 -10.56 -8.03
N ARG A 20 -23.33 -10.80 -9.20
CA ARG A 20 -21.93 -10.48 -9.44
C ARG A 20 -21.78 -8.96 -9.51
N ALA A 21 -21.29 -8.34 -8.45
CA ALA A 21 -20.77 -6.97 -8.49
C ALA A 21 -19.25 -6.97 -8.78
N GLN A 22 -18.81 -7.82 -9.72
CA GLN A 22 -17.52 -7.64 -10.38
C GLN A 22 -17.75 -6.65 -11.52
N THR A 23 -17.17 -5.46 -11.41
CA THR A 23 -17.18 -4.50 -12.50
C THR A 23 -15.90 -4.69 -13.30
N VAL A 24 -16.00 -4.63 -14.62
CA VAL A 24 -14.82 -4.60 -15.48
C VAL A 24 -14.43 -3.13 -15.66
N ILE A 25 -13.28 -2.72 -15.14
CA ILE A 25 -12.73 -1.37 -15.31
C ILE A 25 -11.49 -1.50 -16.19
N SER A 26 -11.48 -0.78 -17.32
CA SER A 26 -10.38 -0.85 -18.30
C SER A 26 -10.04 -2.28 -18.77
N GLY A 27 -11.03 -3.18 -18.77
CA GLY A 27 -10.87 -4.59 -19.17
C GLY A 27 -10.50 -5.55 -18.03
N LEU A 28 -10.29 -5.05 -16.81
CA LEU A 28 -9.86 -5.87 -15.67
C LEU A 28 -10.99 -6.05 -14.62
N PRO A 29 -11.18 -7.26 -14.08
CA PRO A 29 -12.12 -7.49 -12.98
C PRO A 29 -11.73 -6.69 -11.75
N SER A 30 -12.64 -5.86 -11.26
CA SER A 30 -12.39 -4.91 -10.17
C SER A 30 -13.47 -4.95 -9.09
N VAL A 31 -13.08 -4.52 -7.89
CA VAL A 31 -13.95 -4.21 -6.76
C VAL A 31 -13.99 -2.69 -6.59
N VAL A 32 -15.18 -2.13 -6.48
CA VAL A 32 -15.37 -0.68 -6.33
C VAL A 32 -16.11 -0.40 -5.03
N LEU A 33 -15.49 0.40 -4.16
CA LEU A 33 -16.14 0.95 -2.97
C LEU A 33 -16.54 2.39 -3.28
N GLU A 34 -17.84 2.69 -3.19
CA GLU A 34 -18.39 4.02 -3.51
C GLU A 34 -18.95 4.70 -2.27
N GLY A 35 -18.16 5.59 -1.65
CA GLY A 35 -18.67 6.48 -0.61
C GLY A 35 -19.49 7.64 -1.21
N ARG A 36 -19.95 8.56 -0.34
CA ARG A 36 -20.57 9.82 -0.80
C ARG A 36 -19.53 10.83 -1.29
N VAL A 37 -18.32 10.80 -0.71
CA VAL A 37 -17.26 11.78 -0.98
C VAL A 37 -16.17 11.24 -1.92
N ALA A 38 -15.80 9.97 -1.77
CA ALA A 38 -14.69 9.36 -2.50
C ALA A 38 -15.07 7.98 -3.04
N GLN A 39 -14.23 7.49 -3.95
CA GLN A 39 -14.32 6.15 -4.54
C GLN A 39 -12.95 5.48 -4.44
N VAL A 40 -12.96 4.17 -4.18
CA VAL A 40 -11.77 3.31 -4.22
C VAL A 40 -12.01 2.19 -5.21
N THR A 41 -11.04 1.94 -6.07
CA THR A 41 -11.05 0.84 -7.04
C THR A 41 -9.88 -0.10 -6.75
N VAL A 42 -10.19 -1.39 -6.63
CA VAL A 42 -9.20 -2.44 -6.45
C VAL A 42 -9.27 -3.41 -7.60
N ASP A 43 -8.15 -3.60 -8.28
CA ASP A 43 -8.00 -4.57 -9.34
C ASP A 43 -7.84 -5.97 -8.74
N LEU A 44 -8.54 -6.97 -9.28
CA LEU A 44 -8.45 -8.34 -8.76
C LEU A 44 -7.26 -9.12 -9.35
N GLY A 45 -6.64 -8.65 -10.43
CA GLY A 45 -5.38 -9.15 -10.97
C GLY A 45 -4.19 -8.62 -10.18
N GLY A 46 -3.92 -9.20 -9.01
CA GLY A 46 -2.86 -8.77 -8.10
C GLY A 46 -3.36 -8.03 -6.85
N GLY A 47 -4.67 -7.74 -6.77
CA GLY A 47 -5.26 -7.12 -5.59
C GLY A 47 -4.85 -5.66 -5.39
N SER A 48 -4.37 -4.98 -6.43
CA SER A 48 -3.83 -3.64 -6.33
C SER A 48 -4.93 -2.60 -6.13
N ILE A 49 -4.76 -1.63 -5.22
CA ILE A 49 -5.60 -0.43 -5.19
C ILE A 49 -5.13 0.46 -6.35
N VAL A 50 -5.88 0.43 -7.44
CA VAL A 50 -5.57 1.16 -8.68
C VAL A 50 -6.27 2.51 -8.77
N GLY A 51 -7.11 2.85 -7.79
CA GLY A 51 -7.78 4.14 -7.75
C GLY A 51 -8.19 4.55 -6.34
N PHE A 52 -7.89 5.79 -5.97
CA PHE A 52 -8.46 6.46 -4.81
C PHE A 52 -8.65 7.94 -5.13
N GLN A 53 -9.90 8.39 -5.26
CA GLN A 53 -10.22 9.71 -5.79
C GLN A 53 -11.50 10.29 -5.17
N PHE A 54 -11.60 11.62 -5.14
CA PHE A 54 -12.87 12.29 -4.82
C PHE A 54 -13.87 12.08 -5.95
N LYS A 55 -15.17 12.02 -5.64
CA LYS A 55 -16.21 11.84 -6.67
C LYS A 55 -16.39 13.06 -7.57
N ASP A 56 -16.00 14.23 -7.09
CA ASP A 56 -16.07 15.50 -7.84
C ASP A 56 -14.73 15.91 -8.46
N GLN A 57 -13.68 15.09 -8.36
CA GLN A 57 -12.37 15.31 -8.99
C GLN A 57 -11.82 14.00 -9.55
N ARG A 58 -11.59 13.94 -10.86
CA ARG A 58 -11.14 12.72 -11.58
C ARG A 58 -9.65 12.39 -11.42
N LEU A 59 -8.92 13.13 -10.60
CA LEU A 59 -7.48 12.95 -10.45
C LEU A 59 -7.21 11.75 -9.55
N ASN A 60 -6.56 10.72 -10.10
CA ASN A 60 -6.13 9.54 -9.38
C ASN A 60 -4.60 9.58 -9.16
N PRO A 61 -4.13 9.63 -7.90
CA PRO A 61 -2.71 9.52 -7.59
C PRO A 61 -2.10 8.17 -7.94
N LEU A 62 -2.88 7.09 -7.87
CA LEU A 62 -2.41 5.70 -7.95
C LEU A 62 -2.53 5.13 -9.37
N SER A 63 -2.07 5.91 -10.36
CA SER A 63 -2.17 5.58 -11.79
C SER A 63 -1.02 4.75 -12.35
N TRP A 64 -0.01 4.42 -11.53
CA TRP A 64 1.15 3.67 -11.97
C TRP A 64 0.79 2.22 -12.36
N THR A 65 1.46 1.67 -13.36
CA THR A 65 1.39 0.25 -13.73
C THR A 65 2.78 -0.24 -14.09
N SER A 66 3.13 -1.45 -13.67
CA SER A 66 4.34 -2.12 -14.16
C SER A 66 4.21 -2.43 -15.66
N GLU A 67 5.34 -2.56 -16.34
CA GLU A 67 5.41 -3.03 -17.74
C GLU A 67 5.34 -4.56 -17.86
N GLU A 68 5.17 -5.27 -16.74
CA GLU A 68 5.13 -6.73 -16.72
C GLU A 68 3.93 -7.29 -17.49
N PRO A 69 4.11 -8.36 -18.28
CA PRO A 69 3.03 -8.98 -19.01
C PRO A 69 2.16 -9.83 -18.07
N GLY A 70 0.84 -9.81 -18.28
CA GLY A 70 -0.08 -10.67 -17.55
C GLY A 70 -1.41 -10.01 -17.28
N GLN A 71 -2.32 -10.77 -16.67
CA GLN A 71 -3.57 -10.21 -16.11
C GLN A 71 -3.42 -9.79 -14.66
N ALA A 72 -2.40 -10.29 -13.97
CA ALA A 72 -2.07 -9.92 -12.59
C ALA A 72 -0.63 -9.42 -12.55
N HIS A 73 -0.48 -8.15 -12.17
CA HIS A 73 0.80 -7.47 -12.11
C HIS A 73 0.75 -6.28 -11.15
N PRO A 74 1.91 -5.78 -10.68
CA PRO A 74 1.98 -4.60 -9.81
C PRO A 74 1.36 -3.34 -10.45
N MET A 75 0.47 -2.68 -9.71
CA MET A 75 -0.20 -1.44 -10.12
C MET A 75 -0.50 -0.55 -8.91
N GLY A 76 -0.59 0.76 -9.11
CA GLY A 76 -1.03 1.74 -8.10
C GLY A 76 -0.41 1.48 -6.73
N HIS A 77 -1.25 1.13 -5.75
CA HIS A 77 -0.81 0.55 -4.48
C HIS A 77 -0.98 -0.98 -4.48
N PHE A 78 0.13 -1.70 -4.54
CA PHE A 78 0.17 -3.16 -4.48
C PHE A 78 0.86 -3.69 -3.22
N LEU A 79 0.67 -4.97 -2.93
CA LEU A 79 1.24 -5.64 -1.77
C LEU A 79 2.48 -6.44 -2.17
N CYS A 80 3.63 -6.13 -1.57
CA CYS A 80 4.82 -6.99 -1.64
C CYS A 80 4.75 -8.02 -0.51
N LEU A 81 4.64 -9.31 -0.87
CA LEU A 81 4.54 -10.43 0.08
C LEU A 81 4.89 -11.72 -0.66
N ASP A 82 5.80 -12.56 -0.17
CA ASP A 82 6.48 -12.64 1.14
C ASP A 82 7.78 -11.85 1.28
N ARG A 83 8.07 -10.99 0.31
CA ARG A 83 9.35 -10.29 0.19
C ARG A 83 9.18 -8.90 -0.44
N TRP A 84 10.14 -8.05 -0.21
CA TRP A 84 10.34 -6.80 -0.90
C TRP A 84 11.71 -6.86 -1.58
N GLY A 85 11.68 -6.83 -2.91
CA GLY A 85 12.83 -6.94 -3.78
C GLY A 85 13.02 -8.28 -4.44
N ALA A 86 14.24 -8.48 -4.91
CA ALA A 86 14.57 -9.62 -5.74
C ALA A 86 14.45 -10.93 -4.96
N PRO A 87 13.93 -12.00 -5.59
CA PRO A 87 14.23 -13.35 -5.14
C PRO A 87 15.73 -13.65 -5.28
N SER A 88 16.22 -14.67 -4.59
CA SER A 88 17.52 -15.25 -4.94
C SER A 88 17.50 -15.82 -6.37
N GLU A 89 18.68 -16.02 -6.96
CA GLU A 89 18.79 -16.63 -8.29
C GLU A 89 18.09 -18.00 -8.36
N ALA A 90 18.21 -18.80 -7.30
CA ALA A 90 17.56 -20.11 -7.21
C ALA A 90 16.03 -19.99 -7.13
N GLU A 91 15.50 -19.08 -6.31
CA GLU A 91 14.06 -18.84 -6.21
C GLU A 91 13.48 -18.26 -7.52
N SER A 92 14.22 -17.36 -8.18
CA SER A 92 13.85 -16.82 -9.49
C SER A 92 13.73 -17.93 -10.54
N LYS A 93 14.69 -18.86 -10.59
CA LYS A 93 14.64 -20.06 -11.44
C LYS A 93 13.45 -20.98 -11.13
N ASN A 94 12.91 -20.91 -9.91
CA ASN A 94 11.72 -21.63 -9.50
C ASN A 94 10.42 -20.80 -9.66
N GLY A 95 10.49 -19.63 -10.30
CA GLY A 95 9.34 -18.81 -10.68
C GLY A 95 8.92 -17.76 -9.66
N MET A 96 9.68 -17.53 -8.59
CA MET A 96 9.33 -16.49 -7.61
C MET A 96 9.49 -15.11 -8.27
N PRO A 97 8.44 -14.27 -8.31
CA PRO A 97 8.55 -12.95 -8.91
C PRO A 97 9.25 -11.95 -7.98
N PHE A 98 9.63 -10.81 -8.57
CA PHE A 98 10.09 -9.65 -7.81
C PHE A 98 8.98 -9.18 -6.86
N HIS A 99 9.32 -8.78 -5.63
CA HIS A 99 8.34 -8.42 -4.57
C HIS A 99 7.36 -9.54 -4.14
N GLY A 100 7.61 -10.79 -4.54
CA GLY A 100 6.78 -11.92 -4.15
C GLY A 100 5.45 -11.99 -4.90
N GLU A 101 4.71 -13.07 -4.71
CA GLU A 101 3.65 -13.44 -5.66
C GLU A 101 2.33 -12.68 -5.47
N ALA A 102 2.12 -11.92 -4.39
CA ALA A 102 0.82 -11.33 -4.05
C ALA A 102 0.23 -10.40 -5.13
N SER A 103 1.08 -9.64 -5.83
CA SER A 103 0.70 -8.79 -6.98
C SER A 103 0.61 -9.55 -8.31
N HIS A 104 1.00 -10.83 -8.36
CA HIS A 104 1.06 -11.64 -9.58
C HIS A 104 0.01 -12.77 -9.59
N VAL A 105 -0.92 -12.75 -8.65
CA VAL A 105 -1.98 -13.76 -8.53
C VAL A 105 -3.37 -13.12 -8.49
N GLN A 106 -4.36 -13.87 -8.95
CA GLN A 106 -5.75 -13.44 -8.93
C GLN A 106 -6.32 -13.45 -7.51
N TRP A 107 -6.79 -12.30 -7.05
CA TRP A 107 -7.54 -12.16 -5.81
C TRP A 107 -9.02 -12.48 -6.02
N THR A 108 -9.66 -12.90 -4.94
CA THR A 108 -11.08 -13.25 -4.91
C THR A 108 -11.85 -12.34 -3.97
N VAL A 109 -13.08 -11.99 -4.34
CA VAL A 109 -13.99 -11.25 -3.47
C VAL A 109 -14.65 -12.24 -2.52
N VAL A 110 -14.39 -12.07 -1.22
CA VAL A 110 -15.00 -12.87 -0.14
C VAL A 110 -16.34 -12.25 0.25
N ARG A 111 -16.39 -10.92 0.33
CA ARG A 111 -17.61 -10.15 0.58
C ARG A 111 -17.69 -8.96 -0.37
N GLN A 112 -18.79 -8.89 -1.10
CA GLN A 112 -19.05 -7.78 -2.03
C GLN A 112 -19.12 -6.44 -1.28
N PRO A 113 -18.74 -5.33 -1.93
CA PRO A 113 -18.92 -3.99 -1.39
C PRO A 113 -20.37 -3.77 -0.94
N GLY A 114 -20.53 -3.32 0.30
CA GLY A 114 -21.85 -3.01 0.85
C GLY A 114 -21.77 -2.08 2.04
N ALA A 115 -22.90 -1.45 2.37
CA ALA A 115 -23.01 -0.56 3.52
C ALA A 115 -22.68 -1.30 4.83
N ALA A 116 -21.88 -0.66 5.68
CA ALA A 116 -21.42 -1.16 6.96
C ALA A 116 -21.31 0.00 7.97
N ARG A 117 -22.45 0.34 8.61
CA ARG A 117 -22.61 1.52 9.48
C ARG A 117 -22.32 2.82 8.74
N ASP A 118 -21.16 3.43 8.98
CA ASP A 118 -20.69 4.72 8.48
C ASP A 118 -19.66 4.57 7.32
N ALA A 119 -19.57 3.38 6.75
CA ALA A 119 -18.62 3.02 5.72
C ALA A 119 -19.22 2.09 4.67
N ILE A 120 -18.55 2.00 3.52
CA ILE A 120 -18.68 0.88 2.58
C ILE A 120 -17.57 -0.12 2.90
N GLN A 121 -17.92 -1.39 3.09
CA GLN A 121 -16.97 -2.46 3.37
C GLN A 121 -16.96 -3.50 2.25
N ALA A 122 -15.76 -3.97 1.91
CA ALA A 122 -15.54 -5.15 1.09
C ALA A 122 -14.49 -6.05 1.76
N GLU A 123 -14.55 -7.35 1.49
CA GLU A 123 -13.54 -8.32 1.93
C GLU A 123 -13.05 -9.12 0.73
N MET A 124 -11.75 -9.30 0.65
CA MET A 124 -11.09 -10.05 -0.42
C MET A 124 -10.00 -10.94 0.15
N GLY A 125 -9.58 -11.93 -0.62
CA GLY A 125 -8.52 -12.82 -0.19
C GLY A 125 -7.84 -13.54 -1.33
N VAL A 126 -6.67 -14.09 -1.01
CA VAL A 126 -5.81 -14.79 -1.95
C VAL A 126 -5.00 -15.88 -1.26
N THR A 127 -4.67 -16.92 -2.01
CA THR A 127 -3.70 -17.95 -1.59
C THR A 127 -2.42 -17.76 -2.40
N LEU A 128 -1.30 -17.76 -1.70
CA LEU A 128 0.04 -17.56 -2.21
C LEU A 128 0.77 -18.91 -2.11
N PRO A 129 0.71 -19.76 -3.15
CA PRO A 129 1.21 -21.14 -3.08
C PRO A 129 2.74 -21.22 -2.94
N MET A 130 3.50 -20.32 -3.54
CA MET A 130 4.97 -20.33 -3.45
C MET A 130 5.46 -19.89 -2.07
N ALA A 131 4.81 -18.88 -1.50
CA ALA A 131 5.07 -18.40 -0.15
C ALA A 131 4.47 -19.32 0.93
N GLY A 132 3.42 -20.07 0.59
CA GLY A 132 2.64 -20.86 1.54
C GLY A 132 1.86 -19.97 2.51
N PHE A 133 1.19 -18.95 1.98
CA PHE A 133 0.39 -18.00 2.74
C PHE A 133 -1.06 -17.90 2.23
N LYS A 134 -1.96 -17.51 3.13
CA LYS A 134 -3.28 -16.99 2.79
C LYS A 134 -3.38 -15.56 3.30
N VAL A 135 -3.93 -14.68 2.47
CA VAL A 135 -4.20 -13.29 2.86
C VAL A 135 -5.71 -13.08 2.87
N ALA A 136 -6.20 -12.48 3.95
CA ALA A 136 -7.53 -11.91 4.03
C ALA A 136 -7.39 -10.40 4.20
N ARG A 137 -8.02 -9.62 3.32
CA ARG A 137 -8.01 -8.16 3.35
C ARG A 137 -9.43 -7.63 3.52
N THR A 138 -9.59 -6.74 4.49
CA THR A 138 -10.80 -5.94 4.67
C THR A 138 -10.52 -4.50 4.25
N LEU A 139 -11.37 -3.97 3.38
CA LEU A 139 -11.37 -2.59 2.93
C LEU A 139 -12.58 -1.90 3.54
N ARG A 140 -12.39 -0.76 4.22
CA ARG A 140 -13.48 0.07 4.75
C ARG A 140 -13.29 1.52 4.31
N LEU A 141 -14.10 1.96 3.36
CA LEU A 141 -14.14 3.33 2.88
C LEU A 141 -15.20 4.12 3.67
N ALA A 142 -14.80 5.18 4.36
CA ALA A 142 -15.74 6.04 5.07
C ALA A 142 -16.78 6.64 4.12
N GLU A 143 -18.04 6.66 4.53
CA GLU A 143 -19.12 7.12 3.67
C GLU A 143 -19.07 8.65 3.46
N GLY A 144 -18.70 9.39 4.51
CA GLY A 144 -18.67 10.86 4.53
C GLY A 144 -17.28 11.51 4.39
N ALA A 145 -16.22 10.73 4.18
CA ALA A 145 -14.85 11.25 4.10
C ALA A 145 -14.01 10.46 3.08
N ALA A 146 -12.98 11.08 2.52
CA ALA A 146 -12.00 10.39 1.69
C ALA A 146 -10.98 9.66 2.59
N LEU A 147 -11.44 8.62 3.28
CA LEU A 147 -10.67 7.81 4.21
C LEU A 147 -10.91 6.32 3.96
N LEU A 148 -9.88 5.63 3.51
CA LEU A 148 -9.85 4.19 3.35
C LEU A 148 -9.05 3.57 4.50
N ARG A 149 -9.64 2.61 5.19
CA ARG A 149 -8.94 1.73 6.13
C ARG A 149 -8.74 0.36 5.52
N VAL A 150 -7.55 -0.18 5.69
CA VAL A 150 -7.19 -1.50 5.21
C VAL A 150 -6.64 -2.31 6.37
N THR A 151 -7.19 -3.50 6.55
CA THR A 151 -6.68 -4.50 7.50
C THR A 151 -6.39 -5.79 6.75
N GLU A 152 -5.19 -6.31 6.92
CA GLU A 152 -4.71 -7.52 6.24
C GLU A 152 -4.25 -8.54 7.26
N SER A 153 -4.73 -9.77 7.11
CA SER A 153 -4.33 -10.92 7.92
C SER A 153 -3.62 -11.94 7.05
N VAL A 154 -2.33 -12.18 7.33
CA VAL A 154 -1.49 -13.15 6.65
C VAL A 154 -1.40 -14.41 7.51
N THR A 155 -1.86 -15.54 6.99
CA THR A 155 -1.86 -16.83 7.68
C THR A 155 -0.89 -17.79 7.02
N SER A 156 0.00 -18.40 7.80
CA SER A 156 0.90 -19.46 7.32
C SER A 156 0.11 -20.73 7.02
N THR A 157 0.19 -21.21 5.78
CA THR A 157 -0.29 -22.54 5.38
C THR A 157 0.82 -23.57 5.33
N ASN A 158 2.04 -23.19 5.70
CA ASN A 158 3.19 -24.09 5.78
C ASN A 158 3.10 -24.98 7.03
N LYS A 159 3.69 -26.17 6.94
CA LYS A 159 3.83 -27.10 8.08
C LYS A 159 4.91 -26.67 9.07
N LEU A 160 5.78 -25.74 8.67
CA LEU A 160 6.88 -25.18 9.45
C LEU A 160 6.80 -23.65 9.39
N GLY A 161 7.25 -22.98 10.45
CA GLY A 161 7.39 -21.54 10.44
C GLY A 161 8.46 -21.05 9.45
N ARG A 162 8.31 -19.81 8.97
CA ARG A 162 9.26 -19.18 8.04
C ARG A 162 9.47 -17.71 8.36
N VAL A 163 10.60 -17.20 7.92
CA VAL A 163 10.80 -15.75 7.81
C VAL A 163 10.10 -15.21 6.57
N TYR A 164 9.68 -13.96 6.65
CA TYR A 164 9.05 -13.21 5.56
C TYR A 164 9.20 -11.71 5.80
N ASN A 165 8.86 -10.90 4.82
CA ASN A 165 8.53 -9.50 5.04
C ASN A 165 7.28 -9.10 4.23
N MET A 166 6.72 -7.95 4.58
CA MET A 166 5.49 -7.42 4.01
C MET A 166 5.68 -5.91 3.85
N VAL A 167 5.56 -5.41 2.62
CA VAL A 167 5.65 -3.99 2.30
C VAL A 167 4.40 -3.58 1.53
N GLN A 168 3.77 -2.50 1.98
CA GLN A 168 2.78 -1.79 1.21
C GLN A 168 3.51 -0.91 0.22
N HIS A 169 3.16 -1.02 -1.06
CA HIS A 169 3.85 -0.29 -2.12
C HIS A 169 2.93 0.69 -2.86
N PRO A 170 2.46 1.78 -2.22
CA PRO A 170 1.77 2.85 -2.94
C PRO A 170 2.70 3.55 -3.91
N THR A 171 2.38 3.48 -5.18
CA THR A 171 3.14 4.16 -6.23
C THR A 171 2.30 5.26 -6.87
N ILE A 172 2.76 6.49 -6.73
CA ILE A 172 2.17 7.64 -7.42
C ILE A 172 2.83 7.85 -8.78
N ALA A 173 2.05 8.31 -9.76
CA ALA A 173 2.51 8.57 -11.12
C ALA A 173 1.80 9.78 -11.76
N PRO A 174 2.26 10.27 -12.92
CA PRO A 174 1.53 11.28 -13.68
C PRO A 174 0.08 10.83 -13.98
N PRO A 175 -0.88 11.78 -14.08
CA PRO A 175 -0.66 13.22 -14.03
C PRO A 175 -0.47 13.77 -12.61
N PHE A 176 -0.83 13.04 -11.54
CA PHE A 176 -0.69 13.54 -10.17
C PHE A 176 0.75 13.87 -9.77
N LEU A 177 1.69 12.99 -10.12
CA LEU A 177 3.11 13.19 -9.89
C LEU A 177 3.69 14.11 -10.96
N ASP A 178 4.23 15.25 -10.54
CA ASP A 178 4.98 16.19 -11.37
C ASP A 178 6.16 16.79 -10.56
N PRO A 179 7.05 17.60 -11.17
CA PRO A 179 8.20 18.17 -10.46
C PRO A 179 7.85 19.09 -9.26
N THR A 180 6.60 19.54 -9.15
CA THR A 180 6.10 20.35 -8.03
C THR A 180 5.55 19.49 -6.88
N THR A 181 5.35 18.19 -7.11
CA THR A 181 4.89 17.25 -6.07
C THR A 181 5.89 17.19 -4.92
N VAL A 182 5.40 17.43 -3.72
CA VAL A 182 6.18 17.36 -2.48
C VAL A 182 5.79 16.11 -1.71
N VAL A 183 6.78 15.32 -1.30
CA VAL A 183 6.59 14.21 -0.34
C VAL A 183 7.11 14.62 1.02
N ASP A 184 6.30 14.38 2.04
CA ASP A 184 6.62 14.65 3.44
C ASP A 184 6.32 13.39 4.28
N ALA A 185 7.14 13.15 5.31
CA ALA A 185 7.03 12.01 6.23
C ALA A 185 7.63 12.36 7.59
N ASN A 186 7.32 11.58 8.63
CA ASN A 186 8.01 11.61 9.93
C ASN A 186 9.16 10.59 10.04
N ALA A 187 9.71 10.18 8.89
CA ALA A 187 10.92 9.39 8.84
C ALA A 187 12.09 10.06 9.58
N ARG A 188 13.02 9.24 10.07
CA ARG A 188 14.18 9.67 10.86
C ARG A 188 15.47 9.23 10.21
N LYS A 189 16.17 8.27 10.83
CA LYS A 189 17.47 7.79 10.38
C LYS A 189 17.28 6.84 9.20
N GLY A 190 18.11 6.93 8.18
CA GLY A 190 17.97 6.16 6.96
C GLY A 190 19.28 5.79 6.31
N PHE A 191 19.16 5.06 5.21
CA PHE A 191 20.26 4.59 4.39
C PHE A 191 19.84 4.38 2.94
N MET A 192 20.80 4.45 2.03
CA MET A 192 20.55 4.31 0.59
C MET A 192 20.70 2.84 0.21
N GLN A 193 19.77 2.29 -0.57
CA GLN A 193 19.85 0.89 -1.00
C GLN A 193 21.05 0.64 -1.92
N SER A 194 21.59 1.69 -2.56
CA SER A 194 22.80 1.63 -3.37
C SER A 194 24.09 1.52 -2.53
N SER A 195 24.03 1.72 -1.22
CA SER A 195 25.19 1.53 -0.34
C SER A 195 25.58 0.04 -0.25
N PRO A 196 26.88 -0.27 -0.17
CA PRO A 196 27.36 -1.65 -0.22
C PRO A 196 27.05 -2.43 1.06
N MET A 197 26.74 -3.71 0.89
CA MET A 197 26.78 -4.69 1.98
C MET A 197 28.23 -4.91 2.47
N PRO A 198 28.46 -5.28 3.75
CA PRO A 198 27.48 -5.69 4.75
C PRO A 198 26.86 -4.55 5.57
N ASN A 199 27.33 -3.31 5.40
CA ASN A 199 26.92 -2.15 6.20
C ASN A 199 26.27 -1.08 5.30
N PRO A 200 25.13 -1.39 4.63
CA PRO A 200 24.47 -0.41 3.77
C PRO A 200 24.00 0.82 4.57
N GLU A 201 23.89 0.70 5.89
CA GLU A 201 23.55 1.80 6.78
C GLU A 201 24.67 2.83 7.04
N GLU A 202 25.83 2.62 6.40
CA GLU A 202 26.98 3.51 6.47
C GLU A 202 27.28 4.10 5.06
N PRO A 203 27.25 5.43 4.89
CA PRO A 203 26.88 6.45 5.88
C PRO A 203 25.37 6.46 6.14
N ALA A 204 25.00 6.80 7.39
CA ALA A 204 23.62 7.07 7.73
C ALA A 204 23.20 8.45 7.21
N VAL A 205 21.94 8.55 6.79
CA VAL A 205 21.30 9.80 6.38
C VAL A 205 20.08 10.08 7.26
N PHE A 206 19.50 11.27 7.14
CA PHE A 206 18.33 11.66 7.94
C PHE A 206 17.31 12.31 7.04
N TRP A 207 16.06 11.86 7.13
CA TRP A 207 14.97 12.42 6.34
C TRP A 207 14.89 13.95 6.54
N PRO A 208 14.73 14.75 5.46
CA PRO A 208 14.51 14.30 4.07
C PRO A 208 15.78 14.21 3.22
N GLN A 209 16.97 14.24 3.81
CA GLN A 209 18.22 14.20 3.06
C GLN A 209 18.69 12.77 2.81
N ALA A 210 19.21 12.54 1.61
CA ALA A 210 20.08 11.42 1.27
C ALA A 210 21.41 11.95 0.71
N LEU A 211 22.29 11.06 0.24
CA LEU A 211 23.55 11.43 -0.38
C LEU A 211 23.64 10.91 -1.81
N LEU A 212 24.21 11.71 -2.69
CA LEU A 212 24.67 11.29 -4.01
C LEU A 212 26.10 11.80 -4.16
N GLU A 213 27.07 10.89 -4.25
CA GLU A 213 28.50 11.24 -4.32
C GLU A 213 28.94 12.19 -3.18
N GLY A 214 28.37 11.98 -1.98
CA GLY A 214 28.62 12.80 -0.80
C GLY A 214 27.88 14.15 -0.75
N GLN A 215 27.14 14.52 -1.80
CA GLN A 215 26.31 15.72 -1.82
C GLN A 215 24.89 15.43 -1.33
N PRO A 216 24.27 16.33 -0.54
CA PRO A 216 22.92 16.13 -0.04
C PRO A 216 21.89 16.19 -1.17
N VAL A 217 20.97 15.23 -1.17
CA VAL A 217 19.79 15.20 -2.06
C VAL A 217 18.54 15.29 -1.19
N ASN A 218 17.72 16.32 -1.41
CA ASN A 218 16.45 16.47 -0.71
C ASN A 218 15.37 15.58 -1.33
N LEU A 219 15.08 14.46 -0.68
CA LEU A 219 14.11 13.46 -1.10
C LEU A 219 12.66 13.90 -0.99
N ARG A 220 12.34 15.13 -0.53
CA ARG A 220 10.98 15.68 -0.67
C ARG A 220 10.62 15.91 -2.13
N HIS A 221 11.60 16.09 -3.00
CA HIS A 221 11.39 16.46 -4.39
C HIS A 221 11.91 15.38 -5.36
N LEU A 222 11.24 15.26 -6.50
CA LEU A 222 11.67 14.43 -7.63
C LEU A 222 11.58 15.26 -8.90
N THR A 223 12.69 15.35 -9.64
CA THR A 223 12.76 16.08 -10.91
C THR A 223 13.26 15.13 -12.00
N ALA A 224 14.34 15.46 -12.70
CA ALA A 224 14.94 14.63 -13.74
C ALA A 224 15.88 13.55 -13.18
N ASN A 225 16.54 13.82 -12.06
CA ASN A 225 17.46 12.89 -11.42
C ASN A 225 16.74 12.12 -10.31
N HIS A 226 16.65 10.80 -10.45
CA HIS A 226 16.05 9.93 -9.47
C HIS A 226 17.04 9.40 -8.42
N GLU A 227 18.34 9.64 -8.58
CA GLU A 227 19.36 9.12 -7.66
C GLU A 227 19.40 9.88 -6.32
N PRO A 228 19.68 9.19 -5.20
CA PRO A 228 19.63 7.73 -5.05
C PRO A 228 18.21 7.18 -5.28
N GLU A 229 18.11 6.08 -6.05
CA GLU A 229 16.83 5.53 -6.53
C GLU A 229 15.91 5.06 -5.38
N VAL A 230 16.46 4.34 -4.40
CA VAL A 230 15.71 3.87 -3.23
C VAL A 230 16.46 4.23 -1.96
N VAL A 231 15.75 4.85 -1.01
CA VAL A 231 16.26 5.20 0.32
C VAL A 231 15.27 4.79 1.38
N SER A 232 15.75 4.12 2.41
CA SER A 232 14.94 3.55 3.48
C SER A 232 15.21 4.26 4.79
N PHE A 233 14.15 4.46 5.58
CA PHE A 233 14.18 5.22 6.82
C PHE A 233 13.42 4.51 7.93
N THR A 234 13.87 4.73 9.16
CA THR A 234 13.17 4.31 10.36
C THR A 234 12.06 5.30 10.73
N ILE A 235 10.99 4.78 11.34
CA ILE A 235 9.97 5.59 12.03
C ILE A 235 10.12 5.41 13.54
N ASP A 236 10.28 6.51 14.29
CA ASP A 236 10.47 6.47 15.74
C ASP A 236 9.21 6.81 16.54
N ASP A 237 8.26 7.53 15.94
CA ASP A 237 6.99 7.87 16.58
C ASP A 237 6.05 6.65 16.64
N GLU A 238 4.98 6.72 17.45
CA GLU A 238 3.97 5.65 17.56
C GLU A 238 3.34 5.30 16.21
N TYR A 239 3.08 6.33 15.40
CA TYR A 239 2.54 6.21 14.06
C TYR A 239 3.54 6.68 13.01
N GLY A 240 3.70 5.89 11.95
CA GLY A 240 4.38 6.32 10.73
C GLY A 240 3.40 6.97 9.78
N TRP A 241 3.84 7.98 9.05
CA TRP A 241 3.06 8.58 7.99
C TRP A 241 3.93 9.06 6.82
N VAL A 242 3.32 9.06 5.64
CA VAL A 242 3.86 9.67 4.43
C VAL A 242 2.74 10.33 3.65
N THR A 243 3.01 11.49 3.07
CA THR A 243 2.07 12.24 2.23
C THR A 243 2.75 12.67 0.94
N ALA A 244 1.96 12.77 -0.12
CA ALA A 244 2.35 13.42 -1.37
C ALA A 244 1.32 14.52 -1.68
N SER A 245 1.81 15.72 -1.96
CA SER A 245 0.99 16.90 -2.24
C SER A 245 1.36 17.49 -3.58
N THR A 246 0.37 17.69 -4.46
CA THR A 246 0.55 18.43 -5.72
C THR A 246 -0.40 19.63 -5.70
N ALA A 247 0.07 20.75 -5.14
CA ALA A 247 -0.75 21.93 -4.89
C ALA A 247 -1.41 22.50 -6.15
N ALA A 248 -0.68 22.50 -7.28
CA ALA A 248 -1.20 22.93 -8.58
C ALA A 248 -2.42 22.10 -9.04
N GLN A 249 -2.56 20.87 -8.55
CA GLN A 249 -3.67 19.97 -8.85
C GLN A 249 -4.69 19.88 -7.70
N GLY A 250 -4.46 20.66 -6.63
CA GLY A 250 -5.36 20.76 -5.49
C GLY A 250 -5.55 19.47 -4.71
N LEU A 251 -4.62 18.50 -4.81
CA LEU A 251 -4.77 17.17 -4.20
C LEU A 251 -3.57 16.78 -3.34
N LEU A 252 -3.88 16.21 -2.19
CA LEU A 252 -2.97 15.48 -1.31
C LEU A 252 -3.47 14.05 -1.15
N ILE A 253 -2.54 13.08 -1.22
CA ILE A 253 -2.74 11.71 -0.74
C ILE A 253 -1.83 11.45 0.45
N GLY A 254 -2.32 10.74 1.45
CA GLY A 254 -1.54 10.39 2.63
C GLY A 254 -1.84 9.00 3.15
N TYR A 255 -0.84 8.45 3.84
CA TYR A 255 -0.88 7.16 4.50
C TYR A 255 -0.46 7.32 5.96
N ILE A 256 -1.07 6.56 6.84
CA ILE A 256 -0.73 6.49 8.26
C ILE A 256 -0.93 5.07 8.79
N TRP A 257 0.02 4.59 9.58
CA TRP A 257 0.07 3.23 10.13
C TRP A 257 0.68 3.23 11.53
N LYS A 258 0.50 2.13 12.28
CA LYS A 258 1.25 1.93 13.52
C LYS A 258 2.68 1.48 13.21
N THR A 259 3.66 2.13 13.82
CA THR A 259 5.08 1.77 13.65
C THR A 259 5.37 0.32 14.07
N SER A 260 4.59 -0.23 15.00
CA SER A 260 4.67 -1.65 15.39
C SER A 260 4.37 -2.62 14.25
N ASP A 261 3.49 -2.23 13.32
CA ASP A 261 3.10 -3.05 12.17
C ASP A 261 4.14 -2.93 11.05
N TYR A 262 4.57 -1.69 10.80
CA TYR A 262 5.48 -1.31 9.72
C TYR A 262 6.53 -0.28 10.20
N PRO A 263 7.69 -0.75 10.70
CA PRO A 263 8.71 0.13 11.29
C PRO A 263 9.59 0.88 10.28
N TRP A 264 9.41 0.63 8.98
CA TRP A 264 10.20 1.18 7.89
C TRP A 264 9.35 1.99 6.91
N LEU A 265 9.93 3.07 6.39
CA LEU A 265 9.47 3.82 5.22
C LEU A 265 10.55 3.70 4.13
N ASP A 266 10.16 3.29 2.93
CA ASP A 266 11.03 3.15 1.78
C ASP A 266 10.54 4.10 0.67
N ILE A 267 11.46 4.91 0.14
CA ILE A 267 11.15 5.90 -0.89
C ILE A 267 11.84 5.50 -2.18
N TRP A 268 11.07 4.94 -3.10
CA TRP A 268 11.51 4.72 -4.48
C TRP A 268 11.23 5.94 -5.35
N ARG A 269 12.20 6.27 -6.21
CA ARG A 269 12.16 7.40 -7.13
C ARG A 269 12.48 6.88 -8.51
N ASN A 270 11.61 7.16 -9.47
CA ASN A 270 11.87 6.85 -10.86
C ASN A 270 11.55 8.05 -11.73
N ALA A 271 12.52 8.42 -12.54
CA ALA A 271 12.42 9.48 -13.53
C ALA A 271 12.78 8.90 -14.89
N GLN A 272 11.94 9.16 -15.89
CA GLN A 272 12.13 8.74 -17.27
C GLN A 272 12.03 9.96 -18.18
N ASN A 273 12.83 10.00 -19.24
CA ASN A 273 12.83 11.10 -20.21
C ASN A 273 12.97 12.49 -19.54
N GLY A 274 13.76 12.57 -18.47
CA GLY A 274 14.03 13.80 -17.72
C GLY A 274 12.87 14.30 -16.86
N LYS A 275 11.85 13.47 -16.58
CA LYS A 275 10.68 13.83 -15.77
C LYS A 275 10.33 12.74 -14.76
N PRO A 276 9.66 13.09 -13.64
CA PRO A 276 9.10 12.09 -12.73
C PRO A 276 8.16 11.12 -13.48
N ALA A 277 8.40 9.82 -13.32
CA ALA A 277 7.61 8.77 -13.95
C ALA A 277 6.85 7.92 -12.93
N ALA A 278 7.50 7.63 -11.79
CA ALA A 278 6.88 6.94 -10.67
C ALA A 278 7.56 7.33 -9.35
N ARG A 279 6.84 7.20 -8.24
CA ARG A 279 7.39 7.40 -6.91
C ARG A 279 6.70 6.51 -5.89
N GLY A 280 7.47 5.65 -5.23
CA GLY A 280 7.01 4.78 -4.16
C GLY A 280 6.94 5.54 -2.84
N LEU A 281 5.83 5.36 -2.11
CA LEU A 281 5.58 5.85 -0.76
C LEU A 281 5.47 4.64 0.18
N GLU A 282 6.48 3.79 0.14
CA GLU A 282 6.40 2.41 0.59
C GLU A 282 6.63 2.31 2.10
N PHE A 283 5.91 1.41 2.76
CA PHE A 283 6.09 1.18 4.19
C PHE A 283 5.90 -0.29 4.53
N GLY A 284 6.73 -0.80 5.42
CA GLY A 284 6.78 -2.25 5.62
C GLY A 284 7.56 -2.77 6.81
N THR A 285 7.66 -4.09 6.87
CA THR A 285 8.37 -4.84 7.92
C THR A 285 9.86 -5.00 7.64
N THR A 286 10.33 -4.55 6.49
CA THR A 286 11.75 -4.50 6.12
C THR A 286 12.04 -3.12 5.55
N GLY A 287 13.28 -2.66 5.73
CA GLY A 287 13.81 -1.53 4.98
C GLY A 287 15.00 -1.92 4.12
N LEU A 288 15.29 -3.22 3.92
CA LEU A 288 16.40 -3.69 3.10
C LEU A 288 15.87 -4.50 1.91
N HIS A 289 16.21 -4.04 0.70
CA HIS A 289 15.71 -4.55 -0.58
C HIS A 289 16.56 -5.74 -1.06
N GLN A 290 16.54 -6.85 -0.32
CA GLN A 290 17.44 -7.99 -0.54
C GLN A 290 16.77 -9.35 -0.35
N PRO A 291 17.28 -10.43 -0.97
CA PRO A 291 16.82 -11.80 -0.75
C PRO A 291 16.90 -12.23 0.72
N VAL A 292 16.00 -13.13 1.12
CA VAL A 292 15.83 -13.61 2.50
C VAL A 292 17.14 -14.07 3.16
N GLY A 293 18.01 -14.78 2.43
CA GLY A 293 19.28 -15.25 2.98
C GLY A 293 20.20 -14.11 3.44
N ILE A 294 20.19 -12.98 2.73
CA ILE A 294 20.93 -11.77 3.11
C ILE A 294 20.27 -11.10 4.30
N LEU A 295 18.94 -10.98 4.30
CA LEU A 295 18.18 -10.41 5.42
C LEU A 295 18.44 -11.16 6.73
N VAL A 296 18.41 -12.49 6.70
CA VAL A 296 18.67 -13.33 7.88
C VAL A 296 20.11 -13.17 8.35
N SER A 297 21.07 -13.14 7.43
CA SER A 297 22.49 -12.96 7.77
C SER A 297 22.78 -11.60 8.40
N LYS A 298 22.11 -10.54 7.90
CA LYS A 298 22.25 -9.17 8.39
C LYS A 298 21.47 -8.94 9.69
N GLY A 299 20.28 -9.51 9.83
CA GLY A 299 19.46 -9.49 11.04
C GLY A 299 18.73 -8.16 11.27
N LYS A 300 19.49 -7.06 11.33
CA LYS A 300 19.00 -5.73 11.72
C LYS A 300 19.77 -4.61 11.02
N ILE A 301 19.10 -3.47 10.88
CA ILE A 301 19.69 -2.17 10.55
C ILE A 301 19.18 -1.14 11.56
N PHE A 302 20.07 -0.28 12.07
CA PHE A 302 19.73 0.70 13.14
C PHE A 302 19.00 0.08 14.35
N GLY A 303 19.34 -1.16 14.69
CA GLY A 303 18.71 -1.90 15.79
C GLY A 303 17.31 -2.46 15.50
N ARG A 304 16.75 -2.21 14.31
CA ARG A 304 15.42 -2.67 13.90
C ARG A 304 15.50 -3.95 13.06
N PRO A 305 14.60 -4.92 13.26
CA PRO A 305 14.49 -6.08 12.39
C PRO A 305 14.21 -5.68 10.94
N ILE A 306 14.75 -6.46 10.00
CA ILE A 306 14.53 -6.31 8.55
C ILE A 306 13.78 -7.52 7.95
N PHE A 307 13.14 -8.30 8.82
CA PHE A 307 12.21 -9.38 8.48
C PHE A 307 11.36 -9.70 9.70
N ALA A 308 10.27 -10.43 9.47
CA ALA A 308 9.42 -11.02 10.48
C ALA A 308 9.49 -12.54 10.41
N TYR A 309 9.03 -13.21 11.46
CA TYR A 309 8.84 -14.66 11.50
C TYR A 309 7.37 -14.97 11.72
N LEU A 310 6.84 -15.96 10.99
CA LEU A 310 5.49 -16.46 11.15
C LEU A 310 5.53 -17.98 11.28
N ASP A 311 5.05 -18.49 12.41
CA ASP A 311 5.01 -19.93 12.68
C ASP A 311 3.89 -20.65 11.90
N ALA A 312 3.98 -21.98 11.81
CA ALA A 312 3.01 -22.82 11.12
C ALA A 312 1.57 -22.58 11.64
N GLY A 313 0.63 -22.33 10.72
CA GLY A 313 -0.76 -22.07 11.05
C GLY A 313 -1.04 -20.76 11.79
N ARG A 314 -0.02 -19.95 12.10
CA ARG A 314 -0.21 -18.65 12.75
C ARG A 314 -0.63 -17.58 11.77
N THR A 315 -1.34 -16.60 12.30
CA THR A 315 -1.79 -15.40 11.59
C THR A 315 -1.09 -14.17 12.17
N ALA A 316 -0.62 -13.28 11.30
CA ALA A 316 -0.23 -11.93 11.65
C ALA A 316 -1.15 -10.94 10.95
N THR A 317 -1.73 -10.01 11.71
CA THR A 317 -2.62 -8.96 11.21
C THR A 317 -1.88 -7.64 11.21
N ARG A 318 -2.12 -6.78 10.22
CA ARG A 318 -1.60 -5.40 10.16
C ARG A 318 -2.65 -4.47 9.56
N SER A 319 -2.58 -3.20 9.93
CA SER A 319 -3.53 -2.21 9.41
C SER A 319 -2.86 -0.89 9.04
N TYR A 320 -3.44 -0.21 8.06
CA TYR A 320 -3.10 1.17 7.69
C TYR A 320 -4.33 1.92 7.23
N ALA A 321 -4.23 3.25 7.20
CA ALA A 321 -5.23 4.12 6.60
C ALA A 321 -4.61 4.94 5.46
N ALA A 322 -5.35 5.11 4.38
CA ALA A 322 -5.08 6.03 3.30
C ALA A 322 -6.15 7.13 3.28
N PHE A 323 -5.76 8.36 3.01
CA PHE A 323 -6.69 9.49 2.98
C PHE A 323 -6.36 10.49 1.88
N LEU A 324 -7.37 11.27 1.47
CA LEU A 324 -7.21 12.40 0.57
C LEU A 324 -7.63 13.70 1.24
N PHE A 325 -6.94 14.79 0.88
CA PHE A 325 -7.40 16.14 1.14
C PHE A 325 -7.40 16.96 -0.15
N LYS A 326 -8.40 17.84 -0.27
CA LYS A 326 -8.31 18.97 -1.19
C LYS A 326 -7.43 20.03 -0.55
N ILE A 327 -6.47 20.53 -1.31
CA ILE A 327 -5.48 21.51 -0.82
C ILE A 327 -5.51 22.77 -1.69
N PRO A 328 -5.18 23.94 -1.13
CA PRO A 328 -5.08 25.17 -1.90
C PRO A 328 -3.85 25.16 -2.81
N GLY A 329 -3.88 26.00 -3.86
CA GLY A 329 -2.80 26.07 -4.86
C GLY A 329 -1.45 26.54 -4.32
N ASP A 330 -1.42 27.11 -3.11
CA ASP A 330 -0.23 27.59 -2.41
C ASP A 330 0.22 26.64 -1.27
N TYR A 331 -0.35 25.43 -1.19
CA TYR A 331 -0.02 24.47 -0.13
C TYR A 331 1.45 24.04 -0.15
N ARG A 332 2.13 24.14 1.00
CA ARG A 332 3.60 23.98 1.14
C ARG A 332 4.06 22.57 1.51
N GLY A 333 3.12 21.65 1.61
CA GLY A 333 3.34 20.30 2.12
C GLY A 333 3.13 20.18 3.62
N VAL A 334 3.21 18.95 4.12
CA VAL A 334 2.87 18.61 5.51
C VAL A 334 4.14 18.67 6.36
N GLU A 335 4.09 19.40 7.47
CA GLU A 335 5.18 19.40 8.44
C GLU A 335 4.98 18.35 9.53
N ARG A 336 3.73 18.15 9.95
CA ARG A 336 3.39 17.23 11.03
C ARG A 336 1.98 16.70 10.85
N ILE A 337 1.76 15.46 11.24
CA ILE A 337 0.43 14.87 11.42
C ILE A 337 0.22 14.59 12.90
N THR A 338 -0.98 14.90 13.39
CA THR A 338 -1.45 14.46 14.71
C THR A 338 -2.71 13.61 14.55
N TYR A 339 -2.85 12.62 15.42
CA TYR A 339 -4.06 11.81 15.54
C TYR A 339 -4.45 11.70 17.01
N GLU A 340 -5.48 12.44 17.39
CA GLU A 340 -5.93 12.54 18.78
C GLU A 340 -7.45 12.55 18.83
N ALA A 341 -8.05 11.82 19.78
CA ALA A 341 -9.50 11.77 20.00
C ALA A 341 -10.33 11.53 18.71
N GLY A 342 -9.84 10.65 17.83
CA GLY A 342 -10.52 10.32 16.58
C GLY A 342 -10.46 11.42 15.51
N ARG A 343 -9.51 12.35 15.60
CA ARG A 343 -9.29 13.41 14.59
C ARG A 343 -7.87 13.34 14.05
N LEU A 344 -7.77 13.30 12.73
CA LEU A 344 -6.52 13.45 11.99
C LEU A 344 -6.34 14.91 11.60
N THR A 345 -5.20 15.51 11.98
CA THR A 345 -4.86 16.90 11.65
C THR A 345 -3.52 16.92 10.93
N LEU A 346 -3.50 17.51 9.73
CA LEU A 346 -2.28 17.80 8.96
C LEU A 346 -1.91 19.26 9.16
N HIS A 347 -0.76 19.49 9.75
CA HIS A 347 -0.19 20.82 9.94
C HIS A 347 0.66 21.19 8.73
N GLU A 348 0.29 22.26 8.04
CA GLU A 348 1.03 22.73 6.89
C GLU A 348 2.37 23.35 7.29
N ARG A 349 3.40 23.07 6.49
CA ARG A 349 4.76 23.53 6.76
C ARG A 349 4.89 25.05 6.79
N GLY A 350 5.39 25.55 7.92
CA GLY A 350 5.65 26.98 8.11
C GLY A 350 4.39 27.85 8.05
N ALA A 351 3.24 27.30 8.44
CA ALA A 351 1.96 27.99 8.53
C ALA A 351 1.38 27.89 9.95
N GLY A 352 0.41 28.75 10.26
CA GLY A 352 -0.32 28.69 11.53
C GLY A 352 -1.49 27.69 11.48
N PRO A 353 -2.15 27.42 12.62
CA PRO A 353 -3.24 26.45 12.74
C PRO A 353 -4.45 26.74 11.83
N GLU A 354 -4.62 27.97 11.35
CA GLU A 354 -5.67 28.35 10.39
C GLU A 354 -5.55 27.65 9.04
N ARG A 355 -4.38 27.09 8.73
CA ARG A 355 -4.10 26.31 7.52
C ARG A 355 -4.17 24.80 7.75
N ASP A 356 -4.46 24.36 8.97
CA ASP A 356 -4.56 22.93 9.29
C ASP A 356 -5.70 22.26 8.51
N LEU A 357 -5.43 21.07 7.99
CA LEU A 357 -6.44 20.23 7.36
C LEU A 357 -6.89 19.18 8.37
N VAL A 358 -8.20 19.10 8.63
CA VAL A 358 -8.76 18.25 9.67
C VAL A 358 -9.75 17.25 9.08
N MET A 359 -9.63 15.99 9.48
CA MET A 359 -10.61 14.94 9.18
C MET A 359 -11.04 14.24 10.47
N SER A 360 -12.35 14.12 10.68
CA SER A 360 -12.89 13.25 11.73
C SER A 360 -12.82 11.82 11.23
N THR A 361 -12.10 10.98 11.94
CA THR A 361 -11.84 9.59 11.55
C THR A 361 -12.52 8.62 12.52
N GLY A 362 -12.66 8.93 13.81
CA GLY A 362 -12.92 7.91 14.83
C GLY A 362 -11.68 7.03 14.99
N ASP A 363 -11.83 5.74 15.24
CA ASP A 363 -10.67 4.82 15.33
C ASP A 363 -10.00 4.70 13.96
N LEU A 364 -8.77 5.19 13.84
CA LEU A 364 -8.07 5.30 12.55
C LEU A 364 -7.47 3.96 12.12
N ILE A 365 -6.92 3.23 13.09
CA ILE A 365 -6.22 1.96 12.88
C ILE A 365 -6.73 0.97 13.92
N ALA A 366 -7.13 -0.22 13.49
CA ALA A 366 -7.60 -1.26 14.39
C ALA A 366 -6.49 -1.75 15.33
N ASP A 367 -6.83 -1.95 16.60
CA ASP A 367 -6.07 -2.81 17.50
C ASP A 367 -6.31 -4.28 17.12
N HIS A 368 -5.26 -5.11 17.16
CA HIS A 368 -5.32 -6.53 16.80
C HIS A 368 -4.45 -7.39 17.71
#